data_AF-A0A0W0VPV2-F1
#
_entry.id   AF-A0A0W0VPV2-F1
#
_cell.length_a   1.000
_cell.length_b   1.000
_cell.length_c   1.000
_cell.angle_alpha   90.00
_cell.angle_beta   90.00
_cell.angle_gamma   90.00
#
_symmetry.space_group_name_H-M   'P 1'
#
loop_
_entity.id
_entity.type
_entity.pdbx_description
1 polymer ?
#
loop_
_entity_poly.entity_id
_entity_poly.type
_entity_poly.pdbx_seq_one_letter_code
_entity_poly.pdbx_strand_id
1 'polypeptide(L)'
;MWLIFAIVAAVLWGLNYSLAEKVLRSISPITLLALEMLLGAIVFSLLSYFTTFKKDLDILLHQPSVFWLTSLEVVIVIVASFFIVYSIQLKDATFAGTIELTYPLFIILFTWLLFGENHVDTSVIVGGIFIFIGVLFISIR
;
A
#
# COMPACT_ATOMS: atom_id res chain seq x y z
N MET A 1 7.10 4.28 -18.94
CA MET A 1 6.49 5.35 -18.11
C MET A 1 5.96 4.80 -16.78
N TRP A 2 5.14 3.75 -16.75
CA TRP A 2 4.66 3.12 -15.51
C TRP A 2 5.78 2.65 -14.55
N LEU A 3 6.87 2.10 -15.10
CA LEU A 3 8.01 1.62 -14.31
C LEU A 3 8.66 2.73 -13.47
N ILE A 4 8.71 3.96 -13.99
CA ILE A 4 9.27 5.11 -13.26
C ILE A 4 8.42 5.40 -12.03
N PHE A 5 7.09 5.41 -12.17
CA PHE A 5 6.18 5.61 -11.04
C PHE A 5 6.32 4.49 -9.99
N ALA A 6 6.45 3.24 -10.43
CA ALA A 6 6.66 2.10 -9.51
C ALA A 6 7.98 2.22 -8.73
N ILE A 7 9.08 2.57 -9.40
CA ILE A 7 10.39 2.76 -8.75
C ILE A 7 10.35 3.94 -7.78
N VAL A 8 9.79 5.08 -8.20
CA VAL A 8 9.65 6.26 -7.34
C VAL A 8 8.79 5.94 -6.11
N ALA A 9 7.69 5.21 -6.29
CA ALA A 9 6.85 4.76 -5.18
C ALA A 9 7.63 3.90 -4.19
N ALA A 10 8.41 2.92 -4.68
CA ALA A 10 9.24 2.07 -3.81
C ALA A 10 10.28 2.87 -3.02
N VAL A 11 10.93 3.86 -3.64
CA VAL A 11 11.87 4.77 -2.96
C VAL A 11 11.15 5.60 -1.89
N LEU A 12 9.98 6.15 -2.21
CA LEU A 12 9.21 6.98 -1.27
C LEU A 12 8.67 6.17 -0.10
N TRP A 13 8.23 4.93 -0.30
CA TRP A 13 7.84 4.04 0.79
C TRP A 13 9.02 3.72 1.71
N GLY A 14 10.20 3.40 1.16
CA GLY A 14 11.41 3.20 1.96
C GLY A 14 11.80 4.42 2.80
N LEU A 15 11.69 5.63 2.23
CA LEU A 15 11.90 6.87 2.94
C LEU A 15 10.82 7.11 4.01
N ASN A 16 9.54 6.90 3.68
CA ASN A 16 8.41 7.04 4.61
C ASN A 16 8.62 6.18 5.85
N TYR A 17 8.93 4.88 5.69
CA TYR A 17 9.15 3.98 6.82
C TYR A 17 10.35 4.40 7.68
N SER A 18 11.44 4.79 7.03
CA SER A 18 12.64 5.28 7.74
C SER A 18 12.37 6.55 8.56
N LEU A 19 11.49 7.43 8.08
CA LEU A 19 11.04 8.61 8.81
C LEU A 19 10.03 8.24 9.90
N ALA A 20 9.07 7.36 9.60
CA ALA A 20 8.06 6.89 10.53
C ALA A 20 8.73 6.27 11.77
N GLU A 21 9.73 5.42 11.62
CA GLU A 21 10.45 4.83 12.77
C GLU A 21 11.02 5.90 13.72
N LYS A 22 11.55 7.01 13.19
CA LYS A 22 12.05 8.11 14.02
C LYS A 22 10.92 8.91 14.66
N VAL A 23 9.86 9.18 13.91
CA VAL A 23 8.71 9.98 14.36
C VAL A 23 7.90 9.26 15.44
N LEU A 24 7.75 7.93 15.31
CA LEU A 24 7.02 7.07 16.24
C LEU A 24 7.70 6.92 17.61
N ARG A 25 8.94 7.40 17.76
CA ARG A 25 9.59 7.56 19.07
C ARG A 25 9.05 8.76 19.86
N SER A 26 8.39 9.69 19.17
CA SER A 26 7.93 10.96 19.73
C SER A 26 6.41 11.11 19.74
N ILE A 27 5.70 10.54 18.76
CA ILE A 27 4.23 10.61 18.66
C ILE A 27 3.61 9.24 18.46
N SER A 28 2.31 9.11 18.75
CA SER A 28 1.58 7.85 18.57
C SER A 28 1.38 7.49 17.09
N PRO A 29 1.27 6.19 16.75
CA PRO A 29 0.92 5.73 15.40
C PRO A 29 -0.36 6.34 14.86
N ILE A 30 -1.38 6.45 15.73
CA ILE A 30 -2.68 7.00 15.36
C ILE A 30 -2.56 8.47 14.97
N THR A 31 -1.77 9.25 15.71
CA THR A 31 -1.52 10.65 15.39
C THR A 31 -0.78 10.80 14.07
N LEU A 32 0.26 9.98 13.84
CA LEU A 32 1.00 10.01 12.57
C LEU A 32 0.09 9.68 11.39
N LEU A 33 -0.66 8.58 11.47
CA LEU A 33 -1.60 8.15 10.43
C LEU A 33 -2.68 9.20 10.17
N ALA A 34 -3.23 9.81 11.21
CA ALA A 34 -4.24 10.86 11.05
C ALA A 34 -3.68 12.06 10.27
N LEU A 35 -2.44 12.47 10.53
CA LEU A 35 -1.78 13.56 9.82
C LEU A 35 -1.52 13.21 8.34
N GLU A 36 -1.03 12.00 8.07
CA GLU A 36 -0.79 11.52 6.70
C GLU A 36 -2.09 11.46 5.89
N MET A 37 -3.14 10.88 6.46
CA MET A 37 -4.45 10.75 5.81
C MET A 37 -5.12 12.11 5.60
N LEU A 38 -5.05 13.01 6.59
CA LEU A 38 -5.63 14.36 6.47
C LEU A 38 -4.93 15.17 5.38
N LEU A 39 -3.59 15.18 5.37
CA LEU A 39 -2.83 15.92 4.36
C LEU A 39 -3.06 15.32 2.96
N GLY A 40 -3.04 13.99 2.84
CA GLY A 40 -3.36 13.29 1.60
C GLY A 40 -4.76 13.63 1.09
N ALA A 41 -5.77 13.56 1.95
CA ALA A 41 -7.14 13.90 1.61
C ALA A 41 -7.26 15.35 1.10
N ILE A 42 -6.63 16.32 1.76
CA ILE A 42 -6.65 17.72 1.32
C ILE A 42 -6.00 17.86 -0.07
N VAL A 43 -4.78 17.36 -0.23
CA VAL A 43 -4.00 17.51 -1.48
C VAL A 43 -4.71 16.83 -2.65
N PHE A 44 -5.09 15.57 -2.49
CA PHE A 44 -5.70 14.80 -3.58
C PHE A 44 -7.14 15.24 -3.87
N SER A 45 -7.91 15.72 -2.88
CA SER A 45 -9.22 16.29 -3.15
C SER A 45 -9.12 17.58 -3.94
N LEU A 46 -8.16 18.46 -3.63
CA LEU A 46 -7.90 19.67 -4.41
C LEU A 46 -7.50 19.33 -5.84
N LEU A 47 -6.53 18.43 -6.03
CA LEU A 47 -6.10 18.01 -7.36
C LEU A 47 -7.25 17.36 -8.16
N SER A 48 -8.00 16.47 -7.53
CA SER A 48 -9.17 15.82 -8.14
C SER A 48 -10.21 16.84 -8.58
N TYR A 49 -10.52 17.84 -7.72
CA TYR A 49 -11.51 18.87 -8.03
C TYR A 49 -11.21 19.62 -9.33
N PHE A 50 -9.93 19.92 -9.60
CA PHE A 50 -9.50 20.61 -10.81
C PHE A 50 -9.23 19.70 -12.01
N THR A 51 -9.36 18.38 -11.87
CA THR A 51 -9.01 17.42 -12.93
C THR A 51 -10.15 16.47 -13.27
N THR A 52 -10.46 15.49 -12.41
CA THR A 52 -11.32 14.35 -12.74
C THR A 52 -12.60 14.23 -11.91
N PHE A 53 -12.74 15.03 -10.84
CA PHE A 53 -13.76 14.84 -9.81
C PHE A 53 -15.19 14.63 -10.34
N LYS A 54 -15.66 15.48 -11.25
CA LYS A 54 -17.05 15.38 -11.77
C LYS A 54 -17.31 14.05 -12.48
N LYS A 55 -16.35 13.58 -13.27
CA LYS A 55 -16.45 12.33 -14.02
C LYS A 55 -16.43 11.14 -13.06
N ASP A 56 -15.49 11.14 -12.12
CA ASP A 56 -15.32 10.01 -11.20
C ASP A 56 -16.50 9.92 -10.23
N LEU A 57 -17.04 11.06 -9.78
CA LEU A 57 -18.25 11.11 -8.97
C LEU A 57 -19.46 10.55 -9.71
N ASP A 58 -19.63 10.90 -10.99
CA ASP A 58 -20.71 10.35 -11.83
C ASP A 58 -20.62 8.81 -11.95
N ILE A 59 -19.40 8.28 -12.15
CA ILE A 59 -19.14 6.84 -12.19
C ILE A 59 -19.51 6.19 -10.85
N LEU A 60 -19.06 6.77 -9.73
CA LEU A 60 -19.34 6.23 -8.39
C LEU A 60 -20.83 6.24 -8.05
N LEU A 61 -21.59 7.22 -8.53
CA LEU A 61 -23.03 7.31 -8.28
C LEU A 61 -23.85 6.33 -9.14
N HIS A 62 -23.39 6.02 -10.36
CA HIS A 62 -24.16 5.21 -11.32
C HIS A 62 -23.64 3.78 -11.49
N GLN A 63 -22.45 3.44 -10.99
CA GLN A 63 -21.88 2.09 -11.07
C GLN A 63 -21.64 1.49 -9.67
N PRO A 64 -22.63 0.75 -9.11
CA PRO A 64 -22.53 0.22 -7.76
C PRO A 64 -21.33 -0.69 -7.51
N SER A 65 -20.88 -1.45 -8.51
CA SER A 65 -19.69 -2.30 -8.40
C SER A 65 -18.44 -1.47 -8.14
N VAL A 66 -18.25 -0.38 -8.87
CA VAL A 66 -17.11 0.54 -8.70
C VAL A 66 -17.19 1.22 -7.33
N PHE A 67 -18.38 1.69 -6.93
CA PHE A 67 -18.59 2.28 -5.61
C PHE A 67 -18.16 1.34 -4.47
N TRP A 68 -18.57 0.08 -4.52
CA TRP A 68 -18.22 -0.89 -3.47
C TRP A 68 -16.75 -1.26 -3.50
N LEU A 69 -16.15 -1.45 -4.68
CA LEU A 69 -14.72 -1.72 -4.79
C LEU A 69 -13.88 -0.55 -4.26
N THR A 70 -14.22 0.69 -4.63
CA THR A 70 -13.55 1.89 -4.11
C THR A 70 -13.73 2.03 -2.61
N SER A 71 -14.94 1.81 -2.09
CA SER A 71 -15.19 1.90 -0.63
C SER A 71 -14.40 0.85 0.14
N LEU A 72 -14.33 -0.38 -0.38
CA LEU A 72 -13.55 -1.45 0.22
C LEU A 72 -12.05 -1.13 0.17
N GLU A 73 -11.55 -0.63 -0.96
CA GLU A 73 -10.14 -0.22 -1.11
C GLU A 73 -9.75 0.85 -0.07
N VAL A 74 -10.58 1.88 0.12
CA VAL A 74 -10.37 2.92 1.14
C VAL A 74 -10.31 2.34 2.55
N VAL A 75 -11.18 1.39 2.89
CA VAL A 75 -11.14 0.73 4.20
C VAL A 75 -9.87 -0.11 4.34
N ILE A 76 -9.52 -0.89 3.32
CA ILE A 76 -8.34 -1.76 3.35
C ILE A 76 -7.05 -0.96 3.46
N VAL A 77 -6.89 0.17 2.76
CA VAL A 77 -5.66 0.98 2.87
C VAL A 77 -5.52 1.59 4.27
N ILE A 78 -6.62 2.01 4.92
CA ILE A 78 -6.59 2.51 6.30
C ILE A 78 -6.16 1.40 7.26
N VAL A 79 -6.74 0.20 7.13
CA VAL A 79 -6.43 -0.95 7.97
C VAL A 79 -4.99 -1.43 7.75
N ALA A 80 -4.55 -1.52 6.49
CA ALA A 80 -3.17 -1.88 6.15
C ALA A 80 -2.17 -0.86 6.71
N SER A 81 -2.45 0.44 6.56
CA SER A 81 -1.62 1.53 7.11
C SER A 81 -1.51 1.43 8.64
N PHE A 82 -2.61 1.10 9.32
CA PHE A 82 -2.58 0.82 10.75
C PHE A 82 -1.59 -0.30 11.09
N PHE A 83 -1.70 -1.45 10.44
CA PHE A 83 -0.84 -2.60 10.75
C PHE A 83 0.63 -2.36 10.44
N ILE A 84 0.97 -1.72 9.31
CA ILE A 84 2.36 -1.47 8.97
C ILE A 84 3.00 -0.44 9.90
N VAL A 85 2.32 0.66 10.23
CA VAL A 85 2.88 1.68 11.13
C VAL A 85 3.03 1.14 12.55
N TYR A 86 2.09 0.32 13.04
CA TYR A 86 2.26 -0.36 14.33
C TYR A 86 3.39 -1.39 14.30
N SER A 87 3.56 -2.13 13.20
CA SER A 87 4.70 -3.06 13.03
C SER A 87 6.05 -2.32 13.13
N ILE A 88 6.15 -1.16 12.46
CA ILE A 88 7.34 -0.29 12.53
C ILE A 88 7.58 0.19 13.96
N GLN A 89 6.53 0.61 14.68
CA GLN A 89 6.68 1.06 16.06
C GLN A 89 7.13 -0.07 17.00
N LEU A 90 6.57 -1.28 16.86
CA LEU A 90 6.83 -2.41 17.75
C LEU A 90 8.19 -3.06 17.50
N LYS A 91 8.75 -2.92 16.29
CA LYS A 91 10.02 -3.52 15.90
C LYS A 91 10.97 -2.46 15.36
N ASP A 92 10.96 -2.23 14.05
CA ASP A 92 11.70 -1.20 13.33
C ASP A 92 11.25 -1.18 11.85
N ALA A 93 11.63 -0.14 11.11
CA ALA A 93 11.23 0.00 9.71
C ALA A 93 11.81 -1.10 8.80
N THR A 94 13.00 -1.60 9.11
CA THR A 94 13.70 -2.56 8.25
C THR A 94 12.99 -3.90 8.27
N PHE A 95 12.72 -4.45 9.46
CA PHE A 95 12.03 -5.73 9.58
C PHE A 95 10.58 -5.65 9.13
N ALA A 96 9.86 -4.59 9.54
CA ALA A 96 8.46 -4.41 9.14
C ALA A 96 8.32 -4.32 7.61
N GLY A 97 9.11 -3.45 6.97
CA GLY A 97 9.09 -3.28 5.52
C GLY A 97 9.57 -4.53 4.77
N THR A 98 10.55 -5.26 5.31
CA THR A 98 11.00 -6.52 4.69
C THR A 98 9.90 -7.57 4.67
N ILE A 99 9.20 -7.79 5.78
CA ILE A 99 8.08 -8.75 5.83
C ILE A 99 6.96 -8.30 4.89
N GLU A 100 6.69 -6.99 4.85
CA GLU A 100 5.69 -6.41 3.96
C GLU A 100 5.96 -6.70 2.48
N LEU A 101 7.22 -6.78 2.03
CA LEU A 101 7.58 -7.11 0.63
C LEU A 101 7.05 -8.47 0.14
N THR A 102 6.43 -9.28 1.00
CA THR A 102 5.67 -10.47 0.60
C THR A 102 4.31 -10.16 -0.04
N TYR A 103 3.80 -8.91 0.05
CA TYR A 103 2.50 -8.49 -0.50
C TYR A 103 2.28 -8.82 -1.99
N PRO A 104 3.27 -8.82 -2.90
CA PRO A 104 3.04 -9.16 -4.31
C PRO A 104 2.45 -10.56 -4.50
N LEU A 105 2.75 -11.49 -3.59
CA LEU A 105 2.19 -12.84 -3.58
C LEU A 105 0.70 -12.82 -3.24
N PHE A 106 0.32 -11.97 -2.29
CA PHE A 106 -1.08 -11.76 -1.93
C PHE A 106 -1.84 -11.02 -3.03
N ILE A 107 -1.19 -10.08 -3.75
CA ILE A 107 -1.79 -9.45 -4.95
C ILE A 107 -2.15 -10.54 -5.96
N ILE A 108 -1.21 -11.40 -6.33
CA ILE A 108 -1.45 -12.50 -7.29
C ILE A 108 -2.62 -13.38 -6.82
N LEU A 109 -2.63 -13.77 -5.54
CA LEU A 109 -3.67 -14.59 -4.95
C LEU A 109 -5.05 -13.91 -5.02
N PHE A 110 -5.17 -12.65 -4.59
CA PHE A 110 -6.44 -11.95 -4.53
C PHE A 110 -6.95 -11.54 -5.91
N THR A 111 -6.05 -11.19 -6.84
CA THR A 111 -6.42 -10.92 -8.23
C THR A 111 -7.03 -12.16 -8.90
N TRP A 112 -6.42 -13.32 -8.67
CA TRP A 112 -6.98 -14.59 -9.13
C TRP A 112 -8.30 -14.95 -8.43
N LEU A 113 -8.35 -14.86 -7.09
CA LEU A 113 -9.49 -15.30 -6.30
C LEU A 113 -10.74 -14.42 -6.47
N LEU A 114 -10.56 -13.09 -6.50
CA LEU A 114 -11.66 -12.13 -6.49
C LEU A 114 -12.10 -11.71 -7.90
N PHE A 115 -11.18 -11.70 -8.87
CA PHE A 115 -11.45 -11.19 -10.21
C PHE A 115 -11.27 -12.25 -11.31
N GLY A 116 -10.79 -13.45 -10.97
CA GLY A 116 -10.56 -14.53 -11.95
C GLY A 116 -9.40 -14.25 -12.91
N GLU A 117 -8.60 -13.23 -12.64
CA GLU A 117 -7.50 -12.79 -13.50
C GLU A 117 -6.26 -13.63 -13.20
N ASN A 118 -5.85 -14.49 -14.14
CA ASN A 118 -4.68 -15.32 -13.98
C ASN A 118 -3.44 -14.68 -14.63
N HIS A 119 -2.63 -14.04 -13.79
CA HIS A 119 -1.32 -13.51 -14.16
C HIS A 119 -0.16 -14.43 -13.77
N VAL A 120 -0.45 -15.67 -13.33
CA VAL A 120 0.58 -16.61 -12.89
C VAL A 120 1.22 -17.29 -14.08
N ASP A 121 2.51 -17.02 -14.27
CA ASP A 121 3.38 -17.76 -15.17
C ASP A 121 4.64 -18.26 -14.42
N THR A 122 5.50 -18.98 -15.14
CA THR A 122 6.76 -19.50 -14.57
C THR A 122 7.64 -18.39 -13.99
N SER A 123 7.67 -17.21 -14.61
CA SER A 123 8.48 -16.08 -14.14
C SER A 123 7.94 -15.52 -12.83
N VAL A 124 6.63 -15.40 -12.71
CA VAL A 124 5.94 -14.96 -11.48
C VAL A 124 6.18 -15.94 -10.34
N ILE A 125 6.10 -17.24 -10.60
CA ILE A 125 6.39 -18.27 -9.59
C ILE A 125 7.84 -18.18 -9.11
N VAL A 126 8.80 -18.14 -10.04
CA VAL A 126 10.23 -18.06 -9.72
C VAL A 126 10.55 -16.76 -8.97
N GLY A 127 10.02 -15.63 -9.44
CA GLY A 127 10.16 -14.33 -8.77
C GLY A 127 9.56 -14.33 -7.37
N GLY A 128 8.38 -14.92 -7.20
CA GLY A 128 7.74 -15.06 -5.89
C GLY A 128 8.55 -15.89 -4.90
N ILE A 129 9.19 -16.97 -5.36
CA ILE A 129 10.12 -17.75 -4.54
C ILE A 129 11.32 -16.90 -4.11
N PHE A 130 11.90 -16.11 -5.02
CA PHE A 130 13.01 -15.21 -4.68
C PHE A 130 12.61 -14.11 -3.69
N ILE A 131 11.40 -13.58 -3.78
CA ILE A 131 10.86 -12.65 -2.77
C ILE A 131 10.85 -13.32 -1.40
N PHE A 132 10.24 -14.52 -1.29
CA PHE A 132 10.20 -15.24 -0.02
C PHE A 132 11.58 -15.52 0.55
N ILE A 133 12.50 -16.03 -0.28
CA ILE A 133 13.87 -16.32 0.13
C ILE A 133 14.58 -15.04 0.62
N GLY A 134 14.46 -13.95 -0.12
CA GLY A 134 15.04 -12.66 0.25
C GLY A 134 14.51 -12.14 1.58
N VAL A 135 13.19 -12.17 1.77
CA VAL A 135 12.53 -11.79 3.02
C VAL A 135 13.02 -12.65 4.18
N LEU A 136 13.02 -13.98 4.02
CA LEU A 136 13.51 -14.90 5.06
C LEU A 136 14.95 -14.58 5.48
N PHE A 137 15.87 -14.38 4.51
CA PHE A 137 17.27 -14.09 4.83
C PHE A 137 17.45 -12.79 5.61
N ILE A 138 16.68 -11.76 5.29
CA ILE A 138 16.75 -10.47 5.98
C ILE A 138 16.09 -10.58 7.37
N SER A 139 14.97 -11.29 7.48
CA SER A 139 14.19 -11.42 8.72
C SER A 139 14.76 -12.38 9.76
N ILE A 140 15.76 -13.21 9.43
CA ILE A 140 16.44 -14.11 10.39
C ILE A 140 17.49 -13.37 11.26
N ARG A 141 17.90 -12.16 10.88
CA ARG A 141 18.83 -11.34 11.67
C ARG A 141 18.16 -10.68 12.88
#